data_AF-A0A956K5S2-F1
#
_entry.id   AF-A0A956K5S2-F1
#
_cell.length_a   1.000
_cell.length_b   1.000
_cell.length_c   1.000
_cell.angle_alpha   90.00
_cell.angle_beta   90.00
_cell.angle_gamma   90.00
#
_symmetry.space_group_name_H-M   'P 1'
#
loop_
_entity.id
_entity.type
_entity.pdbx_description
1 polymer ?
#
loop_
_entity_poly.entity_id
_entity_poly.type
_entity_poly.pdbx_seq_one_letter_code
_entity_poly.pdbx_strand_id
1 'polypeptide(L)'
;MLGHPGRQGLLEEGLFDYGPLATKASFTGAFGISVSPAADPALPLELELVVGDGIVRETVDDKLPFRIIPGRDAVTEVEGARKRVVAESHAPARIYNGADASAPVVAELPAKAVVEVSGAAGDWLALEPAGLAGQGRRLWVPADVLEEGGGGSPAKLAQEHRMVDPPVLELAPIGVDGVVQGATVTVAGVARHHHRVRDVVVIVRALGPAQVEHKVFYLANRALEGEEARSLEFSTEVPLAPGSNRVTILVRDHDKVERRQDLWVFRDDGAAE
;
A
#
# COMPACT_ATOMS: atom_id res chain seq x y z
N MET A 1 -9.44 -14.62 -18.33
CA MET A 1 -10.42 -13.51 -18.42
C MET A 1 -9.59 -12.24 -18.55
N LEU A 2 -9.36 -11.77 -19.78
CA LEU A 2 -8.51 -10.61 -20.05
C LEU A 2 -9.35 -9.36 -19.77
N GLY A 3 -9.10 -8.71 -18.62
CA GLY A 3 -9.70 -7.42 -18.30
C GLY A 3 -9.33 -6.42 -19.38
N HIS A 4 -10.34 -5.76 -19.96
CA HIS A 4 -10.10 -4.69 -20.92
C HIS A 4 -9.69 -3.45 -20.13
N PRO A 5 -8.42 -2.98 -20.23
CA PRO A 5 -8.03 -1.75 -19.56
C PRO A 5 -8.93 -0.59 -20.03
N GLY A 6 -9.38 0.24 -19.10
CA GLY A 6 -10.11 1.49 -19.41
C GLY A 6 -11.62 1.42 -19.49
N ARG A 7 -12.29 0.27 -19.30
CA ARG A 7 -13.77 0.21 -19.35
C ARG A 7 -14.44 0.79 -18.11
N GLN A 8 -13.89 0.53 -16.93
CA GLN A 8 -14.42 1.00 -15.65
C GLN A 8 -13.95 2.42 -15.30
N GLY A 9 -12.68 2.71 -15.58
CA GLY A 9 -12.07 4.01 -15.31
C GLY A 9 -10.65 4.07 -15.88
N LEU A 10 -10.07 5.26 -15.81
CA LEU A 10 -8.74 5.59 -16.28
C LEU A 10 -7.95 6.24 -15.14
N LEU A 11 -6.71 5.81 -14.98
CA LEU A 11 -5.74 6.47 -14.11
C LEU A 11 -5.24 7.73 -14.84
N GLU A 12 -5.30 8.88 -14.18
CA GLU A 12 -4.94 10.17 -14.79
C GLU A 12 -3.42 10.31 -14.94
N GLU A 13 -2.67 9.79 -13.97
CA GLU A 13 -1.21 9.72 -13.98
C GLU A 13 -0.75 8.39 -13.38
N GLY A 14 0.04 7.62 -14.14
CA GLY A 14 0.42 6.25 -13.80
C GLY A 14 1.82 6.07 -13.23
N LEU A 15 2.61 7.13 -13.15
CA LEU A 15 3.97 7.08 -12.64
C LEU A 15 4.28 8.37 -11.89
N PHE A 16 4.72 8.23 -10.65
CA PHE A 16 5.16 9.34 -9.82
C PHE A 16 6.60 9.09 -9.38
N ASP A 17 7.50 10.03 -9.67
CA ASP A 17 8.89 10.00 -9.21
C ASP A 17 9.11 11.12 -8.18
N TYR A 18 9.47 10.73 -6.96
CA TYR A 18 9.66 11.63 -5.82
C TYR A 18 11.13 11.96 -5.53
N GLY A 19 12.06 11.40 -6.30
CA GLY A 19 13.49 11.59 -6.08
C GLY A 19 13.97 11.09 -4.71
N PRO A 20 15.14 11.56 -4.25
CA PRO A 20 15.74 11.07 -3.02
C PRO A 20 14.95 11.48 -1.76
N LEU A 21 14.68 10.51 -0.89
CA LEU A 21 14.15 10.74 0.45
C LEU A 21 15.27 10.67 1.49
N ALA A 22 15.30 11.64 2.41
CA ALA A 22 16.23 11.61 3.54
C ALA A 22 15.91 10.43 4.48
N THR A 23 16.89 9.98 5.25
CA THR A 23 16.71 8.91 6.24
C THR A 23 15.56 9.24 7.20
N LYS A 24 14.61 8.30 7.36
CA LYS A 24 13.36 8.44 8.16
C LYS A 24 12.36 9.48 7.62
N ALA A 25 12.62 10.10 6.48
CA ALA A 25 11.60 10.90 5.81
C ALA A 25 10.52 9.97 5.23
N SER A 26 9.32 10.52 5.09
CA SER A 26 8.23 9.86 4.39
C SER A 26 7.62 10.84 3.40
N PHE A 27 7.03 10.30 2.35
CA PHE A 27 6.27 11.06 1.38
C PHE A 27 4.83 10.56 1.38
N THR A 28 3.88 11.45 1.13
CA THR A 28 2.47 11.13 0.96
C THR A 28 1.95 11.86 -0.26
N GLY A 29 1.32 11.12 -1.16
CA GLY A 29 0.76 11.63 -2.40
C GLY A 29 -0.57 10.97 -2.71
N ALA A 30 -1.16 11.40 -3.81
CA ALA A 30 -2.41 10.88 -4.33
C ALA A 30 -2.39 10.93 -5.86
N PHE A 31 -3.23 10.10 -6.46
CA PHE A 31 -3.41 10.04 -7.90
C PHE A 31 -4.89 10.14 -8.24
N GLY A 32 -5.18 10.76 -9.38
CA GLY A 32 -6.53 10.93 -9.89
C GLY A 32 -7.01 9.70 -10.64
N ILE A 33 -8.29 9.38 -10.46
CA ILE A 33 -8.98 8.34 -11.23
C ILE A 33 -10.23 8.97 -11.81
N SER A 34 -10.35 8.88 -13.14
CA SER A 34 -11.56 9.23 -13.85
C SER A 34 -12.41 7.98 -14.06
N VAL A 35 -13.63 7.96 -13.52
CA VAL A 35 -14.58 6.83 -13.69
C VAL A 35 -15.34 7.00 -15.01
N SER A 36 -15.45 5.92 -15.78
CA SER A 36 -16.18 5.93 -17.05
C SER A 36 -17.68 6.14 -16.84
N PRO A 37 -18.37 6.99 -17.61
CA PRO A 37 -19.84 7.06 -17.60
C PRO A 37 -20.52 5.74 -17.98
N ALA A 38 -19.80 4.84 -18.66
CA ALA A 38 -20.25 3.50 -19.04
C ALA A 38 -19.71 2.41 -18.10
N ALA A 39 -19.18 2.79 -16.93
CA ALA A 39 -18.77 1.85 -15.90
C ALA A 39 -19.93 0.91 -15.53
N ASP A 40 -19.60 -0.36 -15.29
CA ASP A 40 -20.55 -1.36 -14.83
C ASP A 40 -20.39 -1.51 -13.31
N PRO A 41 -21.35 -1.04 -12.49
CA PRO A 41 -21.24 -1.08 -11.03
C PRO A 41 -21.21 -2.50 -10.44
N ALA A 42 -21.53 -3.52 -11.23
CA ALA A 42 -21.41 -4.92 -10.81
C ALA A 42 -19.96 -5.44 -10.87
N LEU A 43 -19.04 -4.68 -11.46
CA LEU A 43 -17.62 -5.03 -11.59
C LEU A 43 -16.75 -4.02 -10.81
N PRO A 44 -15.66 -4.47 -10.18
CA PRO A 44 -14.71 -3.57 -9.55
C PRO A 44 -13.89 -2.80 -10.59
N LEU A 45 -13.42 -1.62 -10.19
CA LEU A 45 -12.25 -0.99 -10.78
C LEU A 45 -11.00 -1.58 -10.13
N GLU A 46 -10.20 -2.30 -10.89
CA GLU A 46 -8.94 -2.90 -10.41
C GLU A 46 -7.78 -1.95 -10.72
N LEU A 47 -6.97 -1.64 -9.70
CA LEU A 47 -5.71 -0.91 -9.84
C LEU A 47 -4.55 -1.76 -9.32
N GLU A 48 -3.41 -1.69 -9.99
CA GLU A 48 -2.16 -2.27 -9.50
C GLU A 48 -1.28 -1.12 -9.01
N LEU A 49 -0.90 -1.16 -7.73
CA LEU A 49 -0.04 -0.16 -7.11
C LEU A 49 1.33 -0.79 -6.87
N VAL A 50 2.35 -0.22 -7.52
CA VAL A 50 3.74 -0.59 -7.31
C VAL A 50 4.47 0.59 -6.69
N VAL A 51 5.08 0.38 -5.52
CA VAL A 51 5.97 1.34 -4.86
C VAL A 51 7.37 0.73 -4.83
N GLY A 52 8.38 1.46 -5.29
CA GLY A 52 9.73 0.92 -5.37
C GLY A 52 10.82 1.94 -5.10
N ASP A 53 11.95 1.44 -4.61
CA ASP A 53 13.21 2.16 -4.49
C ASP A 53 14.27 1.42 -5.32
N GLY A 54 14.76 2.07 -6.38
CA GLY A 54 15.73 1.48 -7.29
C GLY A 54 17.15 1.37 -6.72
N ILE A 55 17.48 2.13 -5.67
CA ILE A 55 18.80 2.11 -5.02
C ILE A 55 18.89 0.91 -4.08
N VAL A 56 17.91 0.74 -3.18
CA VAL A 56 17.86 -0.42 -2.29
C VAL A 56 17.24 -1.66 -2.96
N ARG A 57 16.70 -1.51 -4.18
CA ARG A 57 16.13 -2.57 -5.02
C ARG A 57 15.00 -3.31 -4.33
N GLU A 58 14.15 -2.52 -3.71
CA GLU A 58 12.96 -2.99 -3.01
C GLU A 58 11.73 -2.53 -3.78
N THR A 59 10.73 -3.41 -3.88
CA THR A 59 9.42 -3.09 -4.44
C THR A 59 8.33 -3.71 -3.59
N VAL A 60 7.21 -3.02 -3.50
CA VAL A 60 5.96 -3.50 -2.92
C VAL A 60 4.90 -3.40 -4.01
N ASP A 61 4.14 -4.48 -4.19
CA ASP A 61 3.05 -4.60 -5.16
C ASP A 61 1.76 -4.98 -4.45
N ASP A 62 0.66 -4.35 -4.85
CA ASP A 62 -0.69 -4.74 -4.43
C ASP A 62 -1.73 -4.48 -5.54
N LYS A 63 -2.82 -5.27 -5.49
CA LYS A 63 -3.97 -5.15 -6.39
C LYS A 63 -5.18 -4.68 -5.60
N LEU A 64 -5.60 -3.47 -5.91
CA LEU A 64 -6.63 -2.73 -5.19
C LEU A 64 -7.96 -2.78 -5.97
N PRO A 65 -8.95 -3.56 -5.51
CA PRO A 65 -10.29 -3.53 -6.06
C PRO A 65 -11.10 -2.39 -5.44
N PHE A 66 -11.57 -1.47 -6.26
CA PHE A 66 -12.47 -0.39 -5.87
C PHE A 66 -13.89 -0.65 -6.38
N ARG A 67 -14.87 -0.59 -5.47
CA ARG A 67 -16.28 -0.64 -5.86
C ARG A 67 -16.70 0.70 -6.47
N ILE A 68 -17.36 0.64 -7.63
CA ILE A 68 -18.01 1.81 -8.23
C ILE A 68 -19.43 1.92 -7.69
N ILE A 69 -19.77 3.10 -7.16
CA ILE A 69 -21.11 3.38 -6.63
C ILE A 69 -21.86 4.21 -7.69
N PRO A 70 -22.96 3.70 -8.26
CA PRO A 70 -23.68 4.38 -9.32
C PRO A 70 -24.51 5.56 -8.79
N GLY A 71 -24.87 6.48 -9.69
CA GLY A 71 -25.78 7.58 -9.37
C GLY A 71 -25.19 8.59 -8.39
N ARG A 72 -23.86 8.69 -8.33
CA ARG A 72 -23.15 9.67 -7.51
C ARG A 72 -22.73 10.85 -8.37
N ASP A 73 -23.02 12.05 -7.89
CA ASP A 73 -22.56 13.28 -8.51
C ASP A 73 -21.03 13.40 -8.38
N ALA A 74 -20.42 14.12 -9.33
CA ALA A 74 -19.04 14.53 -9.19
C ALA A 74 -18.86 15.39 -7.94
N VAL A 75 -17.67 15.32 -7.33
CA VAL A 75 -17.34 16.16 -6.19
C VAL A 75 -17.28 17.61 -6.64
N THR A 76 -18.09 18.47 -6.02
CA THR A 76 -17.98 19.92 -6.16
C THR A 76 -17.08 20.46 -5.06
N GLU A 77 -16.15 21.34 -5.40
CA GLU A 77 -15.29 21.98 -4.41
C GLU A 77 -16.10 23.00 -3.60
N VAL A 78 -15.85 23.03 -2.29
CA VAL A 78 -16.46 23.96 -1.34
C VAL A 78 -15.33 24.64 -0.59
N GLU A 79 -15.34 25.96 -0.55
CA GLU A 79 -14.25 26.72 0.09
C GLU A 79 -14.32 26.61 1.62
N GLY A 80 -13.48 25.75 2.20
CA GLY A 80 -13.00 25.79 3.60
C GLY A 80 -14.05 26.01 4.69
N ALA A 81 -15.30 25.61 4.45
CA ALA A 81 -16.41 26.00 5.31
C ALA A 81 -16.33 25.29 6.65
N ARG A 82 -16.18 26.06 7.73
CA ARG A 82 -16.17 25.52 9.09
C ARG A 82 -17.56 25.09 9.50
N LYS A 83 -17.65 23.84 9.94
CA LYS A 83 -18.87 23.23 10.45
C LYS A 83 -18.61 22.54 11.77
N ARG A 84 -19.69 22.26 12.49
CA ARG A 84 -19.67 21.56 13.76
C ARG A 84 -20.55 20.32 13.68
N VAL A 85 -20.08 19.23 14.28
CA VAL A 85 -20.88 18.01 14.43
C VAL A 85 -22.11 18.28 15.29
N VAL A 86 -23.28 18.14 14.69
CA VAL A 86 -24.59 18.15 15.36
C VAL A 86 -24.73 16.82 16.07
N ALA A 87 -24.80 16.86 17.39
CA ALA A 87 -25.18 15.70 18.18
C ALA A 87 -25.99 16.18 19.38
N GLU A 88 -27.32 15.98 19.30
CA GLU A 88 -28.22 16.10 20.45
C GLU A 88 -28.24 14.80 21.29
N SER A 89 -27.88 13.66 20.70
CA SER A 89 -27.77 12.35 21.35
C SER A 89 -26.32 11.87 21.38
N HIS A 90 -25.91 11.18 22.44
CA HIS A 90 -24.51 10.84 22.78
C HIS A 90 -23.76 9.89 21.79
N ALA A 91 -24.21 9.74 20.55
CA ALA A 91 -23.54 8.92 19.54
C ALA A 91 -22.53 9.77 18.75
N PRO A 92 -21.29 9.29 18.53
CA PRO A 92 -20.32 9.98 17.70
C PRO A 92 -20.74 9.98 16.22
N ALA A 93 -20.34 11.02 15.49
CA ALA A 93 -20.54 11.09 14.06
C ALA A 93 -19.55 10.15 13.35
N ARG A 94 -20.07 9.28 12.49
CA ARG A 94 -19.28 8.34 11.70
C ARG A 94 -18.67 9.04 10.51
N ILE A 95 -17.38 8.79 10.27
CA ILE A 95 -16.62 9.31 9.14
C ILE A 95 -16.29 8.17 8.20
N TYR A 96 -16.55 8.37 6.92
CA TYR A 96 -16.50 7.37 5.87
C TYR A 96 -15.33 7.64 4.91
N ASN A 97 -14.80 6.60 4.27
CA ASN A 97 -13.80 6.75 3.20
C ASN A 97 -14.41 6.97 1.79
N GLY A 98 -15.73 7.09 1.69
CA GLY A 98 -16.47 7.39 0.47
C GLY A 98 -17.81 8.06 0.77
N ALA A 99 -18.37 8.78 -0.21
CA ALA A 99 -19.64 9.50 -0.12
C ALA A 99 -20.87 8.56 -0.21
N ASP A 100 -20.93 7.54 0.65
CA ASP A 100 -21.98 6.53 0.68
C ASP A 100 -22.05 5.83 2.04
N ALA A 101 -23.26 5.51 2.51
CA ALA A 101 -23.45 4.88 3.83
C ALA A 101 -22.95 3.42 3.89
N SER A 102 -22.75 2.77 2.74
CA SER A 102 -22.13 1.45 2.63
C SER A 102 -20.61 1.48 2.57
N ALA A 103 -19.99 2.67 2.48
CA ALA A 103 -18.54 2.80 2.56
C ALA A 103 -18.04 2.46 3.98
N PRO A 104 -16.82 1.93 4.12
CA PRO A 104 -16.20 1.73 5.43
C PRO A 104 -16.17 3.00 6.29
N VAL A 105 -16.55 2.85 7.56
CA VAL A 105 -16.31 3.86 8.60
C VAL A 105 -14.84 3.78 8.99
N VAL A 106 -14.13 4.88 8.88
CA VAL A 106 -12.68 4.97 9.13
C VAL A 106 -12.31 5.83 10.33
N ALA A 107 -13.28 6.57 10.87
CA ALA A 107 -13.12 7.30 12.12
C ALA A 107 -14.49 7.66 12.72
N GLU A 108 -14.47 8.11 13.97
CA GLU A 108 -15.61 8.66 14.67
C GLU A 108 -15.24 10.04 15.25
N LEU A 109 -16.15 11.00 15.16
CA LEU A 109 -16.00 12.33 15.73
C LEU A 109 -16.97 12.53 16.90
N PRO A 110 -16.51 13.08 18.04
CA PRO A 110 -17.40 13.37 19.14
C PRO A 110 -18.37 14.51 18.78
N ALA A 111 -19.46 14.58 19.54
CA ALA A 111 -20.37 15.71 19.52
C ALA A 111 -19.62 17.05 19.62
N LYS A 112 -20.06 18.07 18.87
CA LYS A 112 -19.49 19.42 18.86
C LYS A 112 -18.06 19.51 18.31
N ALA A 113 -17.49 18.44 17.76
CA ALA A 113 -16.23 18.52 17.03
C ALA A 113 -16.35 19.53 15.87
N VAL A 114 -15.34 20.38 15.71
CA VAL A 114 -15.25 21.33 14.59
C VAL A 114 -14.52 20.64 13.45
N VAL A 115 -15.02 20.80 12.22
CA VAL A 115 -14.41 20.26 11.00
C VAL A 115 -14.36 21.33 9.93
N GLU A 116 -13.44 21.17 9.00
CA GLU A 116 -13.38 21.97 7.76
C GLU A 116 -13.87 21.10 6.60
N VAL A 117 -14.73 21.69 5.76
CA VAL A 117 -15.32 21.05 4.59
C VAL A 117 -14.66 21.62 3.33
N SER A 118 -14.24 20.74 2.44
CA SER A 118 -13.55 21.08 1.18
C SER A 118 -14.35 20.69 -0.08
N GLY A 119 -15.47 19.99 0.07
CA GLY A 119 -16.30 19.62 -1.06
C GLY A 119 -17.64 19.02 -0.68
N ALA A 120 -18.47 18.77 -1.70
CA ALA A 120 -19.76 18.12 -1.56
C ALA A 120 -20.02 17.12 -2.69
N ALA A 121 -20.82 16.09 -2.42
CA ALA A 121 -21.33 15.14 -3.41
C ALA A 121 -22.71 14.66 -2.98
N GLY A 122 -23.77 15.22 -3.57
CA GLY A 122 -25.14 15.03 -3.09
C GLY A 122 -25.27 15.46 -1.62
N ASP A 123 -25.86 14.59 -0.79
CA ASP A 123 -26.06 14.83 0.65
C ASP A 123 -24.82 14.55 1.53
N TRP A 124 -23.63 14.51 0.91
CA TRP A 124 -22.36 14.22 1.60
C TRP A 124 -21.42 15.40 1.51
N LEU A 125 -20.69 15.63 2.60
CA LEU A 125 -19.66 16.66 2.70
C LEU A 125 -18.29 16.00 2.83
N ALA A 126 -17.34 16.46 2.01
CA ALA A 126 -15.95 16.06 2.07
C ALA A 126 -15.25 16.88 3.16
N LEU A 127 -14.63 16.18 4.11
CA LEU A 127 -13.84 16.76 5.17
C LEU A 127 -12.40 16.95 4.72
N GLU A 128 -11.80 18.04 5.19
CA GLU A 128 -10.36 18.27 5.14
C GLU A 128 -9.81 18.18 6.57
N PRO A 129 -9.26 17.02 6.98
CA PRO A 129 -8.76 16.87 8.33
C PRO A 129 -7.54 17.74 8.55
N ALA A 130 -7.43 18.36 9.73
CA ALA A 130 -6.30 19.21 10.06
C ALA A 130 -4.97 18.43 9.94
N GLY A 131 -4.05 18.96 9.13
CA GLY A 131 -2.73 18.36 8.87
C GLY A 131 -2.70 17.35 7.72
N LEU A 132 -3.85 17.04 7.11
CA LEU A 132 -3.97 16.15 5.94
C LEU A 132 -4.38 16.88 4.66
N ALA A 133 -4.46 18.21 4.72
CA ALA A 133 -4.73 19.08 3.58
C ALA A 133 -3.77 18.79 2.42
N GLY A 134 -4.30 18.64 1.20
CA GLY A 134 -3.52 18.35 0.00
C GLY A 134 -2.94 16.93 -0.12
N GLN A 135 -3.21 16.02 0.82
CA GLN A 135 -2.74 14.62 0.76
C GLN A 135 -3.68 13.70 -0.05
N GLY A 136 -4.69 14.28 -0.72
CA GLY A 136 -5.65 13.59 -1.59
C GLY A 136 -6.58 12.56 -0.93
N ARG A 137 -6.43 12.30 0.37
CA ARG A 137 -7.40 11.50 1.15
C ARG A 137 -8.63 12.36 1.49
N ARG A 138 -9.73 12.12 0.78
CA ARG A 138 -11.04 12.73 1.10
C ARG A 138 -11.81 11.81 2.04
N LEU A 139 -12.21 12.36 3.19
CA LEU A 139 -13.11 11.71 4.14
C LEU A 139 -14.49 12.30 4.01
N TRP A 140 -15.52 11.53 4.31
CA TRP A 140 -16.90 11.89 4.01
C TRP A 140 -17.79 11.75 5.22
N VAL A 141 -18.78 12.63 5.30
CA VAL A 141 -19.79 12.63 6.35
C VAL A 141 -21.13 13.09 5.77
N PRO A 142 -22.28 12.55 6.22
CA PRO A 142 -23.59 13.08 5.83
C PRO A 142 -23.72 14.58 6.17
N ALA A 143 -24.38 15.35 5.32
CA ALA A 143 -24.52 16.78 5.53
C ALA A 143 -25.42 17.12 6.74
N ASP A 144 -26.40 16.27 7.03
CA ASP A 144 -27.39 16.44 8.11
C ASP A 144 -26.80 16.27 9.52
N VAL A 145 -25.60 15.67 9.64
CA VAL A 145 -24.89 15.58 10.93
C VAL A 145 -23.99 16.79 11.19
N LEU A 146 -23.94 17.78 10.29
CA LEU A 146 -23.15 19.00 10.44
C LEU A 146 -24.04 20.24 10.43
N GLU A 147 -23.74 21.20 11.30
CA GLU A 147 -24.33 22.54 11.30
C GLU A 147 -23.27 23.59 11.00
N GLU A 148 -23.73 24.77 10.58
CA GLU A 148 -22.82 25.89 10.36
C GLU A 148 -22.22 26.40 11.67
N GLY A 149 -20.96 26.83 11.56
CA GLY A 149 -20.23 27.41 12.68
C GLY A 149 -19.43 26.39 13.47
N GLY A 150 -18.84 26.87 14.57
CA GLY A 150 -17.84 26.15 15.34
C GLY A 150 -16.65 27.04 15.64
N GLY A 151 -16.42 27.33 16.93
CA GLY A 151 -15.23 28.02 17.40
C GLY A 151 -14.20 27.01 17.89
N GLY A 152 -12.93 27.23 17.55
CA GLY A 152 -11.82 26.36 17.97
C GLY A 152 -11.05 25.75 16.80
N SER A 153 -10.06 24.94 17.12
CA SER A 153 -9.26 24.22 16.13
C SER A 153 -10.05 23.06 15.53
N PRO A 154 -9.96 22.82 14.22
CA PRO A 154 -10.57 21.64 13.61
C PRO A 154 -10.04 20.35 14.24
N ALA A 155 -10.91 19.35 14.32
CA ALA A 155 -10.60 18.05 14.86
C ALA A 155 -9.49 17.39 14.04
N LYS A 156 -8.51 16.82 14.74
CA LYS A 156 -7.51 15.95 14.12
C LYS A 156 -8.10 14.56 14.02
N LEU A 157 -8.16 14.03 12.82
CA LEU A 157 -8.48 12.62 12.58
C LEU A 157 -7.18 11.86 12.49
N ALA A 158 -7.00 10.88 13.38
CA ALA A 158 -5.82 10.04 13.36
C ALA A 158 -5.81 9.18 12.08
N GLN A 159 -4.65 9.09 11.43
CA GLN A 159 -4.40 8.14 10.34
C GLN A 159 -4.09 6.76 10.94
N GLU A 160 -5.02 6.18 11.69
CA GLU A 160 -4.75 4.90 12.37
C GLU A 160 -4.80 3.70 11.43
N HIS A 161 -5.41 3.87 10.25
CA HIS A 161 -5.64 2.78 9.32
C HIS A 161 -5.09 3.12 7.94
N ARG A 162 -3.90 2.57 7.65
CA ARG A 162 -3.51 2.32 6.27
C ARG A 162 -4.38 1.17 5.77
N MET A 163 -4.91 1.29 4.56
CA MET A 163 -5.69 0.20 3.96
C MET A 163 -4.83 -1.02 3.64
N VAL A 164 -3.53 -0.77 3.45
CA VAL A 164 -2.53 -1.77 3.08
C VAL A 164 -1.26 -1.43 3.84
N ASP A 165 -0.73 -2.40 4.57
CA ASP A 165 0.61 -2.35 5.12
C ASP A 165 1.40 -3.52 4.54
N PRO A 166 2.54 -3.26 3.88
CA PRO A 166 3.33 -4.34 3.31
C PRO A 166 4.05 -5.15 4.39
N PRO A 167 4.38 -6.43 4.11
CA PRO A 167 5.27 -7.18 4.99
C PRO A 167 6.65 -6.51 5.04
N VAL A 168 7.32 -6.62 6.19
CA VAL A 168 8.70 -6.17 6.42
C VAL A 168 9.64 -7.37 6.28
N LEU A 169 10.81 -7.14 5.69
CA LEU A 169 11.83 -8.16 5.50
C LEU A 169 13.16 -7.67 6.08
N GLU A 170 13.72 -8.46 6.99
CA GLU A 170 15.06 -8.28 7.55
C GLU A 170 15.95 -9.44 7.08
N LEU A 171 17.04 -9.13 6.37
CA LEU A 171 17.94 -10.15 5.81
C LEU A 171 19.24 -10.20 6.60
N ALA A 172 19.77 -11.42 6.77
CA ALA A 172 21.12 -11.62 7.24
C ALA A 172 22.13 -11.15 6.18
N PRO A 173 23.30 -10.61 6.57
CA PRO A 173 24.36 -10.23 5.63
C PRO A 173 24.80 -11.42 4.76
N ILE A 174 25.08 -11.13 3.48
CA ILE A 174 25.58 -12.13 2.52
C ILE A 174 26.99 -11.73 2.09
N GLY A 175 27.96 -12.56 2.44
CA GLY A 175 29.36 -12.36 2.05
C GLY A 175 29.93 -11.02 2.51
N VAL A 176 31.02 -10.60 1.87
CA VAL A 176 31.58 -9.25 2.00
C VAL A 176 31.16 -8.47 0.76
N ASP A 177 30.36 -7.42 0.93
CA ASP A 177 29.81 -6.60 -0.16
C ASP A 177 29.10 -7.39 -1.27
N GLY A 178 28.48 -8.52 -0.91
CA GLY A 178 27.79 -9.41 -1.86
C GLY A 178 28.72 -10.31 -2.67
N VAL A 179 30.01 -10.38 -2.35
CA VAL A 179 30.98 -11.27 -3.00
C VAL A 179 31.14 -12.56 -2.20
N VAL A 180 31.11 -13.70 -2.90
CA VAL A 180 31.28 -15.04 -2.32
C VAL A 180 32.15 -15.91 -3.22
N GLN A 181 32.83 -16.90 -2.63
CA GLN A 181 33.68 -17.85 -3.37
C GLN A 181 33.01 -19.21 -3.60
N GLY A 182 31.92 -19.49 -2.88
CA GLY A 182 31.21 -20.78 -2.96
C GLY A 182 30.30 -20.87 -4.19
N ALA A 183 30.11 -22.09 -4.68
CA ALA A 183 29.07 -22.40 -5.66
C ALA A 183 27.64 -22.27 -5.08
N THR A 184 27.52 -22.12 -3.76
CA THR A 184 26.29 -21.87 -3.03
C THR A 184 26.49 -20.74 -2.02
N VAL A 185 25.39 -20.10 -1.64
CA VAL A 185 25.36 -19.10 -0.56
C VAL A 185 24.13 -19.29 0.32
N THR A 186 24.27 -19.09 1.62
CA THR A 186 23.12 -19.11 2.52
C THR A 186 22.40 -17.77 2.48
N VAL A 187 21.11 -17.80 2.16
CA VAL A 187 20.19 -16.66 2.27
C VAL A 187 19.26 -16.92 3.45
N ALA A 188 19.28 -16.03 4.43
CA ALA A 188 18.47 -16.14 5.62
C ALA A 188 17.88 -14.78 6.03
N GLY A 189 16.77 -14.81 6.75
CA GLY A 189 16.10 -13.60 7.21
C GLY A 189 14.82 -13.87 7.98
N VAL A 190 14.17 -12.78 8.38
CA VAL A 190 12.89 -12.78 9.08
C VAL A 190 11.92 -11.88 8.35
N ALA A 191 10.79 -12.46 7.93
CA ALA A 191 9.65 -11.71 7.43
C ALA A 191 8.68 -11.41 8.57
N ARG A 192 8.13 -10.19 8.61
CA ARG A 192 7.18 -9.75 9.65
C ARG A 192 5.98 -9.04 9.04
N HIS A 193 4.81 -9.24 9.61
CA HIS A 193 3.60 -8.49 9.24
C HIS A 193 2.64 -8.44 10.43
N HIS A 194 1.96 -7.31 10.61
CA HIS A 194 1.10 -7.08 11.78
C HIS A 194 -0.14 -7.99 11.84
N HIS A 195 -0.65 -8.44 10.69
CA HIS A 195 -1.71 -9.46 10.62
C HIS A 195 -1.12 -10.86 10.49
N ARG A 196 -0.51 -11.15 9.34
CA ARG A 196 0.07 -12.45 9.01
C ARG A 196 1.07 -12.35 7.87
N VAL A 197 2.19 -13.07 8.00
CA VAL A 197 3.07 -13.43 6.88
C VAL A 197 2.58 -14.74 6.32
N ARG A 198 2.27 -14.79 5.02
CA ARG A 198 1.74 -15.98 4.37
C ARG A 198 2.86 -16.93 3.95
N ASP A 199 3.83 -16.43 3.19
CA ASP A 199 4.95 -17.22 2.72
C ASP A 199 6.16 -16.38 2.26
N VAL A 200 7.28 -17.07 2.14
CA VAL A 200 8.54 -16.57 1.56
C VAL A 200 8.91 -17.45 0.36
N VAL A 201 9.32 -16.81 -0.73
CA VAL A 201 9.86 -17.46 -1.93
C VAL A 201 11.25 -16.90 -2.22
N VAL A 202 12.21 -17.76 -2.52
CA VAL A 202 13.53 -17.33 -3.01
C VAL A 202 13.69 -17.83 -4.44
N ILE A 203 14.07 -16.91 -5.31
CA ILE A 203 14.30 -17.12 -6.74
C ILE A 203 15.73 -16.68 -7.04
N VAL A 204 16.44 -17.45 -7.84
CA VAL A 204 17.77 -17.06 -8.34
C VAL A 204 17.76 -17.01 -9.86
N ARG A 205 18.50 -16.03 -10.39
CA ARG A 205 18.73 -15.88 -11.82
C ARG A 205 20.18 -15.46 -12.05
N ALA A 206 20.91 -16.23 -12.84
CA ALA A 206 22.21 -15.80 -13.34
C ALA A 206 22.07 -14.62 -14.32
N LEU A 207 23.06 -13.74 -14.41
CA LEU A 207 23.04 -12.66 -15.39
C LEU A 207 23.25 -13.23 -16.80
N GLY A 208 22.35 -12.92 -17.74
CA GLY A 208 22.51 -13.30 -19.14
C GLY A 208 21.18 -13.37 -19.91
N PRO A 209 21.23 -13.22 -21.24
CA PRO A 209 20.03 -13.12 -22.08
C PRO A 209 19.21 -14.42 -22.17
N ALA A 210 19.82 -15.58 -21.89
CA ALA A 210 19.17 -16.89 -21.94
C ALA A 210 18.95 -17.53 -20.55
N GLN A 211 19.26 -16.81 -19.47
CA GLN A 211 19.18 -17.35 -18.11
C GLN A 211 17.76 -17.23 -17.55
N VAL A 212 17.20 -18.38 -17.16
CA VAL A 212 15.85 -18.52 -16.64
C VAL A 212 15.85 -18.29 -15.12
N GLU A 213 14.75 -17.77 -14.60
CA GLU A 213 14.54 -17.65 -13.15
C GLU A 213 14.23 -19.03 -12.54
N HIS A 214 14.96 -19.40 -11.50
CA HIS A 214 14.77 -20.65 -10.79
C HIS A 214 14.25 -20.39 -9.38
N LYS A 215 13.04 -20.88 -9.09
CA LYS A 215 12.54 -20.95 -7.71
C LYS A 215 13.34 -22.00 -6.94
N VAL A 216 14.14 -21.56 -5.98
CA VAL A 216 15.04 -22.42 -5.20
C VAL A 216 14.48 -22.75 -3.82
N PHE A 217 13.60 -21.89 -3.29
CA PHE A 217 13.03 -22.08 -1.97
C PHE A 217 11.58 -21.63 -1.88
N TYR A 218 10.83 -22.29 -1.01
CA TYR A 218 9.47 -21.93 -0.64
C TYR A 218 9.21 -22.31 0.81
N LEU A 219 8.73 -21.37 1.60
CA LEU A 219 8.28 -21.63 2.96
C LEU A 219 6.96 -20.92 3.21
N ALA A 220 5.92 -21.69 3.52
CA ALA A 220 4.64 -21.16 3.95
C ALA A 220 4.57 -21.08 5.47
N ASN A 221 4.01 -19.99 5.99
CA ASN A 221 3.68 -19.92 7.40
C ASN A 221 2.48 -20.84 7.68
N ARG A 222 2.72 -21.84 8.54
CA ARG A 222 1.70 -22.81 8.95
C ARG A 222 0.72 -22.21 9.95
N ALA A 223 1.12 -21.20 10.71
CA ALA A 223 0.22 -20.46 11.58
C ALA A 223 -0.72 -19.58 10.75
N LEU A 224 -2.01 -19.64 11.07
CA LEU A 224 -3.05 -18.85 10.42
C LEU A 224 -3.41 -17.60 11.22
N GLU A 225 -3.23 -17.64 12.54
CA GLU A 225 -3.60 -16.57 13.48
C GLU A 225 -2.60 -16.53 14.66
N GLY A 226 -2.67 -15.46 15.46
CA GLY A 226 -1.82 -15.25 16.64
C GLY A 226 -0.41 -14.72 16.31
N GLU A 227 0.44 -14.61 17.33
CA GLU A 227 1.80 -14.05 17.18
C GLU A 227 2.67 -14.85 16.21
N GLU A 228 2.55 -16.18 16.21
CA GLU A 228 3.30 -17.06 15.30
C GLU A 228 2.92 -16.84 13.83
N ALA A 229 1.71 -16.36 13.54
CA ALA A 229 1.31 -16.03 12.17
C ALA A 229 1.96 -14.74 11.65
N ARG A 230 2.42 -13.86 12.55
CA ARG A 230 2.95 -12.53 12.23
C ARG A 230 4.43 -12.52 11.85
N SER A 231 5.13 -13.64 12.02
CA SER A 231 6.56 -13.76 11.75
C SER A 231 6.86 -15.05 11.00
N LEU A 232 7.83 -15.02 10.09
CA LEU A 232 8.33 -16.21 9.41
C LEU A 232 9.85 -16.09 9.21
N GLU A 233 10.59 -16.87 9.98
CA GLU A 233 12.03 -17.03 9.78
C GLU A 233 12.30 -18.02 8.66
N PHE A 234 13.32 -17.76 7.86
CA PHE A 234 13.73 -18.65 6.78
C PHE A 234 15.26 -18.67 6.63
N SER A 235 15.76 -19.79 6.12
CA SER A 235 17.16 -19.98 5.75
C SER A 235 17.25 -21.05 4.67
N THR A 236 17.98 -20.78 3.60
CA THR A 236 18.17 -21.71 2.49
C THR A 236 19.52 -21.52 1.82
N GLU A 237 20.08 -22.60 1.29
CA GLU A 237 21.21 -22.50 0.36
C GLU A 237 20.68 -22.16 -1.04
N VAL A 238 21.34 -21.20 -1.69
CA VAL A 238 21.03 -20.76 -3.06
C VAL A 238 22.21 -21.13 -3.96
N PRO A 239 22.00 -21.92 -5.03
CA PRO A 239 23.04 -22.21 -6.00
C PRO A 239 23.36 -20.97 -6.83
N LEU A 240 24.65 -20.77 -7.12
CA LEU A 240 25.17 -19.62 -7.86
C LEU A 240 25.90 -20.08 -9.12
N ALA A 241 25.59 -19.42 -10.24
CA ALA A 241 26.43 -19.50 -11.44
C ALA A 241 27.70 -18.66 -11.26
N PRO A 242 28.78 -18.94 -12.01
CA PRO A 242 29.93 -18.05 -12.13
C PRO A 242 29.51 -16.60 -12.42
N GLY A 243 30.11 -15.64 -11.71
CA GLY A 243 29.84 -14.21 -11.88
C GLY A 243 28.57 -13.73 -11.16
N SER A 244 27.85 -12.78 -11.78
CA SER A 244 26.72 -12.10 -11.13
C SER A 244 25.44 -12.93 -11.13
N ASN A 245 24.83 -13.04 -9.97
CA ASN A 245 23.54 -13.67 -9.74
C ASN A 245 22.58 -12.67 -9.09
N ARG A 246 21.35 -12.62 -9.56
CA ARG A 246 20.25 -11.91 -8.91
C ARG A 246 19.48 -12.91 -8.05
N VAL A 247 19.49 -12.71 -6.74
CA VAL A 247 18.68 -13.44 -5.78
C VAL A 247 17.49 -12.56 -5.41
N THR A 248 16.29 -12.97 -5.80
CA THR A 248 15.04 -12.28 -5.47
C THR A 248 14.36 -12.99 -4.30
N ILE A 249 14.07 -12.24 -3.25
CA ILE A 249 13.26 -12.69 -2.11
C ILE A 249 11.88 -12.06 -2.24
N LEU A 250 10.84 -12.90 -2.29
CA LEU A 250 9.44 -12.48 -2.26
C LEU A 250 8.86 -12.84 -0.90
N VAL A 251 8.21 -11.88 -0.26
CA VAL A 251 7.44 -12.06 0.97
C VAL A 251 6.02 -11.64 0.69
N ARG A 252 5.06 -12.52 0.99
CA ARG A 252 3.64 -12.22 0.79
C ARG A 252 2.90 -12.26 2.11
N ASP A 253 1.99 -11.33 2.27
CA ASP A 253 1.05 -11.33 3.37
C ASP A 253 -0.20 -12.19 3.02
N HIS A 254 -1.19 -12.20 3.91
CA HIS A 254 -2.43 -12.94 3.69
C HIS A 254 -3.32 -12.38 2.56
N ASP A 255 -3.31 -11.07 2.35
CA ASP A 255 -4.09 -10.36 1.34
C ASP A 255 -3.38 -10.31 -0.03
N LYS A 256 -2.20 -10.93 -0.12
CA LYS A 256 -1.34 -11.05 -1.31
C LYS A 256 -0.58 -9.77 -1.65
N VAL A 257 -0.48 -8.84 -0.70
CA VAL A 257 0.50 -7.76 -0.77
C VAL A 257 1.89 -8.41 -0.83
N GLU A 258 2.65 -8.10 -1.87
CA GLU A 258 3.94 -8.70 -2.13
C GLU A 258 5.04 -7.67 -1.90
N ARG A 259 6.01 -8.01 -1.05
CA ARG A 259 7.30 -7.32 -1.00
C ARG A 259 8.33 -8.15 -1.74
N ARG A 260 9.06 -7.50 -2.64
CA ARG A 260 10.18 -8.04 -3.40
C ARG A 260 11.46 -7.30 -3.05
N GLN A 261 12.50 -8.04 -2.74
CA GLN A 261 13.85 -7.51 -2.55
C GLN A 261 14.84 -8.26 -3.42
N ASP A 262 15.59 -7.52 -4.24
CA ASP A 262 16.61 -8.07 -5.14
C ASP A 262 18.01 -7.86 -4.54
N LEU A 263 18.71 -8.96 -4.32
CA LEU A 263 20.13 -8.96 -3.94
C LEU A 263 20.99 -9.36 -5.13
N TRP A 264 22.12 -8.67 -5.28
CA TRP A 264 23.15 -9.04 -6.23
C TRP A 264 24.25 -9.78 -5.49
N VAL A 265 24.51 -11.02 -5.92
CA VAL A 265 25.57 -11.86 -5.37
C VAL A 265 26.55 -12.17 -6.50
N PHE A 266 27.79 -11.74 -6.33
CA PHE A 266 28.88 -12.06 -7.25
C PHE A 266 29.62 -13.28 -6.73
N ARG A 267 29.62 -14.34 -7.54
CA ARG A 267 30.44 -15.52 -7.31
C ARG A 267 31.80 -15.32 -7.96
N ASP A 268 32.82 -15.14 -7.13
CA ASP A 268 34.22 -15.11 -7.55
C ASP A 268 34.78 -16.53 -7.58
N ASP A 269 34.99 -17.05 -8.79
CA ASP A 269 35.54 -18.40 -8.99
C ASP A 269 37.06 -18.47 -8.81
N GLY A 270 37.71 -17.38 -8.39
CA GLY A 270 39.15 -17.35 -8.17
C GLY A 270 39.96 -17.67 -9.44
N ALA A 271 39.37 -17.43 -10.61
CA ALA A 271 40.08 -17.50 -11.88
C ALA A 271 41.08 -16.33 -11.93
N ALA A 272 42.27 -16.60 -11.40
CA ALA A 272 43.43 -15.72 -11.47
C ALA A 272 43.71 -15.33 -12.92
N GLU A 273 44.00 -14.05 -13.11
CA GLU A 273 44.68 -13.49 -14.28
C GLU A 273 46.09 -14.09 -14.44
#